data_AF-A0A5N4CYA0-F1
#
_entry.id   AF-A0A5N4CYA0-F1
#
_cell.length_a   1.000
_cell.length_b   1.000
_cell.length_c   1.000
_cell.angle_alpha   90.00
_cell.angle_beta   90.00
_cell.angle_gamma   90.00
#
_symmetry.space_group_name_H-M   'P 1'
#
loop_
_entity.id
_entity.type
_entity.pdbx_description
1 polymer ?
#
loop_
_entity_poly.entity_id
_entity_poly.type
_entity_poly.pdbx_seq_one_letter_code
_entity_poly.pdbx_strand_id
1 'polypeptide(L)'
;NCVLYLSILRSFLQAMQDALADLPEWYGIKGMQAHWIGDCVGCHLDFMLKVIEQERVGGGEVAGEHSSPEGGLRNEMSLLPHCQVDGQVTGEKLSAYTATPEAVYGTSHVAISPSHRLLHGHGSLKEVFRKALIPGKESQLTGIHSCLLSFSDCLAPVTAANMLTQREVPIIILANAGFEGSLDAKIGIPSTSSEDTILAQTLGLPYSEVIETLPDGTERLSGSAEFTGMSRQDAFLALTEKARRKRVGGDVTSNKLKDWLVSRQRYWGTPIPMVHCPACGPVPVPLEDLPVTLPSIASFTGKGGSPLATASEWVNCSCPR
;
A
#
# COMPACT_ATOMS: atom_id res chain seq x y z
N ASN A 1 13.87 -14.26 -15.38
CA ASN A 1 13.01 -13.20 -14.81
C ASN A 1 12.27 -12.48 -15.93
N CYS A 2 10.95 -12.60 -15.99
CA CYS A 2 10.13 -11.80 -16.90
C CYS A 2 9.87 -10.44 -16.24
N VAL A 3 10.42 -9.36 -16.80
CA VAL A 3 10.07 -8.00 -16.37
C VAL A 3 8.81 -7.56 -17.09
N LEU A 4 7.83 -7.04 -16.34
CA LEU A 4 6.60 -6.49 -16.88
C LEU A 4 6.65 -4.97 -16.81
N TYR A 5 6.27 -4.32 -17.90
CA TYR A 5 6.13 -2.88 -18.04
C TYR A 5 4.65 -2.53 -18.08
N LEU A 6 4.29 -1.52 -17.29
CA LEU A 6 2.94 -0.99 -17.14
C LEU A 6 2.96 0.49 -17.53
N SER A 7 1.91 0.96 -18.20
CA SER A 7 1.62 2.38 -18.30
C SER A 7 0.69 2.78 -17.15
N ILE A 8 1.10 3.78 -16.37
CA ILE A 8 0.41 4.22 -15.14
C ILE A 8 -0.80 5.08 -15.54
N LEU A 9 -1.88 4.43 -15.96
CA LEU A 9 -3.13 5.11 -16.34
C LEU A 9 -3.77 5.81 -15.15
N ARG A 10 -3.52 5.33 -13.93
CA ARG A 10 -4.11 5.88 -12.71
C ARG A 10 -3.83 7.37 -12.52
N SER A 11 -2.65 7.85 -12.93
CA SER A 11 -2.29 9.27 -12.85
C SER A 11 -3.14 10.18 -13.72
N PHE A 12 -3.89 9.63 -14.69
CA PHE A 12 -4.74 10.38 -15.61
C PHE A 12 -6.24 10.13 -15.38
N LEU A 13 -6.62 9.37 -14.36
CA LEU A 13 -8.01 8.95 -14.12
C LEU A 13 -8.98 10.13 -14.03
N GLN A 14 -8.66 11.13 -13.21
CA GLN A 14 -9.50 12.31 -13.05
C GLN A 14 -9.67 13.06 -14.38
N ALA A 15 -8.57 13.30 -15.09
CA ALA A 15 -8.60 13.96 -16.39
C ALA A 15 -9.41 13.16 -17.43
N MET A 16 -9.30 11.82 -17.41
CA MET A 16 -10.09 10.95 -18.28
C MET A 16 -11.59 11.02 -17.97
N GLN A 17 -11.98 11.07 -16.68
CA GLN A 17 -13.38 11.23 -16.30
C GLN A 17 -13.93 12.61 -16.65
N ASP A 18 -13.20 13.67 -16.31
CA ASP A 18 -13.63 15.05 -16.55
C ASP A 18 -13.82 15.30 -18.05
N ALA A 19 -12.89 14.81 -18.88
CA ALA A 19 -12.96 14.92 -20.34
C ALA A 19 -14.19 14.21 -20.95
N LEU A 20 -14.80 13.23 -20.27
CA LEU A 20 -16.05 12.64 -20.75
C LEU A 20 -17.20 13.65 -20.76
N ALA A 21 -17.21 14.63 -19.86
CA ALA A 21 -18.22 15.69 -19.86
C ALA A 21 -18.13 16.53 -21.14
N ASP A 22 -16.91 16.84 -21.57
CA ASP A 22 -16.60 17.74 -22.69
C ASP A 22 -16.84 17.14 -24.09
N LEU A 23 -17.27 15.88 -24.20
CA LEU A 23 -17.45 15.18 -25.49
C LEU A 23 -18.93 15.00 -25.90
N PRO A 24 -19.77 16.04 -26.04
CA PRO A 24 -21.23 15.93 -26.12
C PRO A 24 -21.76 14.99 -27.21
N GLU A 25 -21.04 14.82 -28.34
CA GLU A 25 -21.47 14.00 -29.47
C GLU A 25 -21.19 12.49 -29.31
N TRP A 26 -20.50 12.06 -28.26
CA TRP A 26 -20.10 10.66 -28.04
C TRP A 26 -21.16 9.82 -27.31
N TYR A 27 -22.40 9.86 -27.81
CA TYR A 27 -23.52 9.15 -27.21
C TYR A 27 -23.27 7.62 -27.18
N GLY A 28 -23.59 6.96 -26.07
CA GLY A 28 -23.34 5.52 -25.86
C GLY A 28 -21.88 5.17 -25.51
N ILE A 29 -20.89 5.79 -26.15
CA ILE A 29 -19.46 5.55 -25.85
C ILE A 29 -19.10 6.10 -24.46
N LYS A 30 -19.63 7.28 -24.08
CA LYS A 30 -19.40 7.83 -22.73
C LYS A 30 -19.80 6.87 -21.62
N GLY A 31 -20.97 6.25 -21.73
CA GLY A 31 -21.45 5.30 -20.72
C GLY A 31 -20.54 4.07 -20.62
N MET A 32 -20.09 3.55 -21.76
CA MET A 32 -19.14 2.43 -21.79
C MET A 32 -17.79 2.81 -21.17
N GLN A 33 -17.25 3.99 -21.50
CA GLN A 33 -15.98 4.47 -20.95
C GLN A 33 -16.10 4.78 -19.45
N ALA A 34 -17.15 5.48 -19.01
CA ALA A 34 -17.39 5.73 -17.60
C ALA A 34 -17.54 4.42 -16.82
N HIS A 35 -18.28 3.44 -17.35
CA HIS A 35 -18.42 2.13 -16.71
C HIS A 35 -17.11 1.34 -16.69
N TRP A 36 -16.29 1.43 -17.74
CA TRP A 36 -14.97 0.77 -17.83
C TRP A 36 -13.95 1.41 -16.90
N ILE A 37 -13.93 2.74 -16.84
CA ILE A 37 -13.14 3.50 -15.88
C ILE A 37 -13.61 3.14 -14.48
N GLY A 38 -14.90 3.02 -14.22
CA GLY A 38 -15.44 2.77 -12.89
C GLY A 38 -15.43 4.00 -12.00
N ASP A 39 -15.77 3.79 -10.74
CA ASP A 39 -15.85 4.88 -9.78
C ASP A 39 -14.44 5.26 -9.36
N CYS A 40 -14.15 6.55 -9.45
CA CYS A 40 -12.88 7.13 -9.05
C CYS A 40 -12.89 7.37 -7.53
N VAL A 41 -12.85 6.26 -6.80
CA VAL A 41 -12.85 6.24 -5.34
C VAL A 41 -11.46 5.86 -4.83
N GLY A 42 -11.08 6.47 -3.73
CA GLY A 42 -9.81 6.19 -3.07
C GLY A 42 -8.59 6.90 -3.65
N CYS A 43 -7.49 6.74 -2.94
CA CYS A 43 -6.16 7.13 -3.40
C CYS A 43 -5.09 6.39 -2.59
N HIS A 44 -3.83 6.51 -3.02
CA HIS A 44 -2.69 6.13 -2.20
C HIS A 44 -2.16 7.35 -1.45
N LEU A 45 -1.74 7.15 -0.21
CA LEU A 45 -1.06 8.16 0.60
C LEU A 45 0.28 7.61 1.09
N ASP A 46 1.26 8.50 1.15
CA ASP A 46 2.62 8.14 1.54
C ASP A 46 2.83 8.25 3.05
N PHE A 47 3.57 7.28 3.58
CA PHE A 47 3.97 7.16 4.96
C PHE A 47 5.48 7.09 5.07
N MET A 48 6.03 7.75 6.08
CA MET A 48 7.42 7.66 6.46
C MET A 48 7.60 6.61 7.55
N LEU A 49 8.49 5.64 7.32
CA LEU A 49 8.73 4.54 8.26
C LEU A 49 9.72 4.93 9.35
N LYS A 50 9.36 4.67 10.61
CA LYS A 50 10.20 4.88 11.79
C LYS A 50 10.35 3.58 12.57
N VAL A 51 11.55 3.29 13.06
CA VAL A 51 11.79 2.13 13.94
C VAL A 51 11.61 2.56 15.39
N ILE A 52 10.90 1.75 16.17
CA ILE A 52 10.77 1.93 17.61
C ILE A 52 12.03 1.36 18.26
N GLU A 53 12.83 2.18 18.95
CA GLU A 53 13.91 1.65 19.79
C GLU A 53 13.29 0.99 21.03
N GLN A 54 13.49 -0.32 21.20
CA GLN A 54 13.21 -0.98 22.47
C GLN A 54 14.36 -0.63 23.44
N GLU A 55 14.04 0.05 24.54
CA GLU A 55 15.00 0.24 25.63
C GLU A 55 15.56 -1.14 26.05
N ARG A 56 16.89 -1.28 26.00
CA ARG A 56 17.58 -2.42 26.60
C ARG A 56 17.29 -2.38 28.10
N VAL A 57 16.43 -3.27 28.59
CA VAL A 57 16.35 -3.57 30.02
C VAL A 57 17.74 -4.05 30.45
N GLY A 58 18.49 -3.14 31.08
CA GLY A 58 19.78 -3.45 31.66
C GLY A 58 19.62 -4.52 32.71
N GLY A 59 20.27 -5.67 32.51
CA GLY A 59 20.35 -6.73 33.50
C GLY A 59 21.10 -6.23 34.72
N GLY A 60 20.35 -5.80 35.74
CA GLY A 60 20.83 -5.69 37.11
C GLY A 60 20.58 -7.02 37.82
N GLU A 61 21.66 -7.72 38.17
CA GLU A 61 21.62 -8.86 39.09
C GLU A 61 20.98 -8.44 40.41
N VAL A 62 19.92 -9.16 40.82
CA VAL A 62 19.48 -9.16 42.21
C VAL A 62 19.35 -10.61 42.65
N ALA A 63 20.20 -10.98 43.61
CA ALA A 63 20.22 -12.27 44.30
C ALA A 63 18.89 -12.52 45.01
N GLY A 64 18.49 -13.79 45.05
CA GLY A 64 17.15 -14.21 45.47
C GLY A 64 16.89 -14.25 46.98
N GLU A 65 15.64 -14.54 47.32
CA GLU A 65 15.25 -15.52 48.34
C GLU A 65 13.72 -15.80 48.31
N HIS A 66 13.37 -16.97 48.83
CA HIS A 66 12.08 -17.69 48.72
C HIS A 66 10.91 -17.12 49.55
N SER A 67 9.67 -17.31 49.07
CA SER A 67 8.58 -18.09 49.75
C SER A 67 7.20 -17.91 49.08
N SER A 68 6.39 -18.98 49.06
CA SER A 68 5.00 -19.08 48.55
C SER A 68 3.99 -19.13 49.72
N PRO A 69 2.67 -19.33 49.52
CA PRO A 69 1.69 -18.66 48.65
C PRO A 69 0.45 -18.17 49.45
N GLU A 70 -0.34 -17.21 48.97
CA GLU A 70 -1.77 -17.10 49.36
C GLU A 70 -2.58 -16.21 48.39
N GLY A 71 -3.88 -16.50 48.29
CA GLY A 71 -4.73 -16.21 47.14
C GLY A 71 -5.19 -14.77 46.92
N GLY A 72 -5.74 -14.56 45.72
CA GLY A 72 -6.43 -13.32 45.36
C GLY A 72 -6.68 -13.25 43.85
N LEU A 73 -7.88 -13.63 43.41
CA LEU A 73 -8.39 -13.26 42.09
C LEU A 73 -8.33 -11.74 41.94
N ARG A 74 -7.42 -11.24 41.10
CA ARG A 74 -7.49 -9.89 40.53
C ARG A 74 -7.20 -9.97 39.04
N ASN A 75 -8.15 -9.46 38.27
CA ASN A 75 -8.03 -9.17 36.85
C ASN A 75 -6.78 -8.34 36.58
N GLU A 76 -5.77 -8.93 35.97
CA GLU A 76 -4.71 -8.18 35.29
C GLU A 76 -5.12 -7.96 33.84
N MET A 77 -5.95 -6.95 33.62
CA MET A 77 -6.04 -6.24 32.34
C MET A 77 -5.00 -5.10 32.41
N SER A 78 -3.72 -5.44 32.38
CA SER A 78 -2.63 -4.46 32.44
C SER A 78 -2.16 -4.07 31.04
N LEU A 79 -2.73 -2.95 30.60
CA LEU A 79 -2.03 -1.82 29.96
C LEU A 79 -1.10 -2.17 28.79
N LEU A 80 -1.66 -2.10 27.57
CA LEU A 80 -0.85 -1.74 26.40
C LEU A 80 -0.17 -0.40 26.69
N PRO A 81 1.15 -0.27 26.52
CA PRO A 81 1.86 0.96 26.82
C PRO A 81 1.36 2.04 25.88
N HIS A 82 0.92 3.15 26.47
CA HIS A 82 0.69 4.41 25.76
C HIS A 82 2.01 4.80 25.09
N CYS A 83 2.18 4.42 23.82
CA CYS A 83 3.42 4.62 23.07
C CYS A 83 3.66 6.13 22.87
N GLN A 84 4.49 6.72 23.73
CA GLN A 84 5.25 7.92 23.36
C GLN A 84 6.37 7.46 22.42
N VAL A 85 6.25 7.79 21.13
CA VAL A 85 7.13 7.29 20.07
C VAL A 85 8.14 8.38 19.69
N ASP A 86 9.35 8.30 20.23
CA ASP A 86 10.54 8.94 19.65
C ASP A 86 11.33 7.87 18.89
N GLY A 87 10.90 7.57 17.66
CA GLY A 87 11.53 6.58 16.78
C GLY A 87 12.49 7.20 15.74
N GLN A 88 13.51 6.46 15.32
CA GLN A 88 14.45 6.91 14.29
C GLN A 88 13.82 6.79 12.90
N VAL A 89 13.86 7.88 12.12
CA VAL A 89 13.39 7.91 10.72
C VAL A 89 14.35 7.12 9.84
N THR A 90 13.82 6.11 9.14
CA THR A 90 14.62 5.20 8.30
C THR A 90 14.89 5.72 6.89
N GLY A 91 14.15 6.75 6.46
CA GLY A 91 14.16 7.23 5.08
C GLY A 91 13.40 6.33 4.09
N GLU A 92 12.89 5.17 4.51
CA GLU A 92 12.04 4.31 3.68
C GLU A 92 10.58 4.77 3.68
N LYS A 93 9.99 4.85 2.48
CA LYS A 93 8.59 5.24 2.29
C LYS A 93 7.71 4.02 2.02
N LEU A 94 6.51 4.05 2.57
CA LEU A 94 5.43 3.12 2.29
C LEU A 94 4.27 3.89 1.68
N SER A 95 3.78 3.47 0.51
CA SER A 95 2.55 4.02 -0.06
C SER A 95 1.43 3.03 0.22
N ALA A 96 0.33 3.48 0.83
CA ALA A 96 -0.78 2.62 1.22
C ALA A 96 -2.11 3.15 0.70
N TYR A 97 -3.01 2.25 0.32
CA TYR A 97 -4.29 2.57 -0.29
C TYR A 97 -5.41 2.77 0.74
N THR A 98 -6.33 3.69 0.46
CA THR A 98 -7.65 3.75 1.11
C THR A 98 -8.74 4.08 0.09
N ALA A 99 -9.93 3.50 0.26
CA ALA A 99 -11.12 3.85 -0.50
C ALA A 99 -11.81 5.13 0.02
N THR A 100 -11.52 5.53 1.26
CA THR A 100 -12.15 6.64 1.99
C THR A 100 -11.09 7.65 2.49
N PRO A 101 -10.33 8.29 1.58
CA PRO A 101 -9.21 9.15 1.96
C PRO A 101 -9.64 10.38 2.77
N GLU A 102 -10.88 10.83 2.64
CA GLU A 102 -11.46 11.90 3.46
C GLU A 102 -11.45 11.56 4.96
N ALA A 103 -11.50 10.27 5.32
CA ALA A 103 -11.52 9.78 6.69
C ALA A 103 -10.12 9.40 7.22
N VAL A 104 -9.04 9.79 6.54
CA VAL A 104 -7.65 9.41 6.91
C VAL A 104 -7.22 9.89 8.32
N TYR A 105 -7.89 10.87 8.91
CA TYR A 105 -7.62 11.23 10.31
C TYR A 105 -8.08 10.12 11.28
N GLY A 106 -9.02 9.26 10.90
CA GLY A 106 -9.47 8.12 11.68
C GLY A 106 -8.60 6.87 11.55
N THR A 107 -7.41 6.96 10.92
CA THR A 107 -6.53 5.80 10.74
C THR A 107 -6.09 5.20 12.07
N SER A 108 -6.20 3.88 12.19
CA SER A 108 -5.74 3.12 13.35
C SER A 108 -4.47 2.31 13.08
N HIS A 109 -4.26 1.88 11.84
CA HIS A 109 -3.10 1.09 11.42
C HIS A 109 -2.86 1.18 9.92
N VAL A 110 -1.68 0.73 9.48
CA VAL A 110 -1.41 0.40 8.08
C VAL A 110 -1.18 -1.11 7.98
N ALA A 111 -1.94 -1.79 7.13
CA ALA A 111 -1.80 -3.21 6.88
C ALA A 111 -0.95 -3.46 5.63
N ILE A 112 -0.01 -4.39 5.67
CA ILE A 112 0.77 -4.86 4.52
C ILE A 112 0.64 -6.37 4.32
N SER A 113 0.74 -6.81 3.06
CA SER A 113 0.66 -8.23 2.73
C SER A 113 2.00 -8.95 3.01
N PRO A 114 1.99 -10.29 3.21
CA PRO A 114 3.23 -11.06 3.37
C PRO A 114 4.13 -11.03 2.14
N SER A 115 3.59 -10.69 0.96
CA SER A 115 4.33 -10.54 -0.30
C SER A 115 4.83 -9.12 -0.56
N HIS A 116 4.55 -8.17 0.34
CA HIS A 116 4.91 -6.76 0.18
C HIS A 116 6.43 -6.57 0.05
N ARG A 117 6.86 -5.56 -0.74
CA ARG A 117 8.27 -5.27 -1.04
C ARG A 117 9.14 -5.00 0.20
N LEU A 118 8.54 -4.59 1.32
CA LEU A 118 9.26 -4.38 2.58
C LEU A 118 9.77 -5.69 3.19
N LEU A 119 9.17 -6.85 2.85
CA LEU A 119 9.61 -8.16 3.33
C LEU A 119 10.60 -8.85 2.38
N HIS A 120 10.50 -8.55 1.08
CA HIS A 120 11.24 -9.28 0.04
C HIS A 120 12.29 -8.44 -0.69
N GLY A 121 12.21 -7.12 -0.60
CA GLY A 121 13.09 -6.18 -1.29
C GLY A 121 14.50 -6.11 -0.72
N HIS A 122 15.17 -4.99 -1.02
CA HIS A 122 16.55 -4.69 -0.61
C HIS A 122 16.60 -3.57 0.45
N GLY A 123 15.48 -3.27 1.10
CA GLY A 123 15.37 -2.23 2.13
C GLY A 123 16.10 -2.60 3.41
N SER A 124 16.53 -1.59 4.16
CA SER A 124 17.10 -1.71 5.51
C SER A 124 16.13 -2.35 6.50
N LEU A 125 14.83 -2.17 6.29
CA LEU A 125 13.77 -2.72 7.14
C LEU A 125 13.42 -4.19 6.86
N LYS A 126 14.02 -4.81 5.84
CA LYS A 126 13.70 -6.18 5.41
C LYS A 126 13.76 -7.19 6.54
N GLU A 127 14.88 -7.21 7.26
CA GLU A 127 15.10 -8.19 8.33
C GLU A 127 14.18 -7.94 9.53
N VAL A 128 13.80 -6.68 9.78
CA VAL A 128 12.84 -6.31 10.82
C VAL A 128 11.46 -6.90 10.50
N PHE A 129 10.95 -6.64 9.28
CA PHE A 129 9.65 -7.18 8.87
C PHE A 129 9.67 -8.71 8.68
N ARG A 130 10.78 -9.30 8.22
CA ARG A 130 10.90 -10.77 8.13
C ARG A 130 10.86 -11.46 9.48
N LYS A 131 11.45 -10.85 10.51
CA LYS A 131 11.38 -11.38 11.89
C LYS A 131 9.97 -11.24 12.47
N ALA A 132 9.26 -10.16 12.13
CA ALA A 132 7.87 -9.96 12.52
C ALA A 132 6.89 -10.86 11.73
N LEU A 133 7.28 -11.35 10.56
CA LEU A 133 6.49 -12.33 9.80
C LEU A 133 6.62 -13.72 10.43
N ILE A 134 5.59 -14.19 11.13
CA ILE A 134 5.53 -15.56 11.63
C ILE A 134 5.07 -16.51 10.52
N PRO A 135 5.90 -17.47 10.07
CA PRO A 135 5.48 -18.48 9.11
C PRO A 135 4.67 -19.56 9.83
N GLY A 136 3.48 -19.87 9.32
CA GLY A 136 2.75 -21.08 9.71
C GLY A 136 1.62 -20.83 10.71
N LYS A 137 0.48 -20.43 10.17
CA LYS A 137 -0.79 -21.16 10.30
C LYS A 137 -1.63 -20.73 9.11
N GLU A 138 -1.49 -21.44 8.00
CA GLU A 138 -2.57 -21.53 7.01
C GLU A 138 -3.76 -22.19 7.74
N SER A 139 -4.46 -21.43 8.58
CA SER A 139 -5.78 -21.87 8.99
C SER A 139 -6.63 -21.82 7.73
N GLN A 140 -7.48 -22.82 7.54
CA GLN A 140 -8.53 -22.83 6.52
C GLN A 140 -9.58 -21.71 6.74
N LEU A 141 -9.24 -20.68 7.53
CA LEU A 141 -10.08 -19.54 7.86
C LEU A 141 -9.62 -18.36 7.01
N THR A 142 -10.51 -17.92 6.12
CA THR A 142 -10.37 -16.67 5.38
C THR A 142 -10.83 -15.50 6.25
N GLY A 143 -10.28 -14.31 6.01
CA GLY A 143 -10.72 -13.09 6.70
C GLY A 143 -10.10 -12.84 8.08
N ILE A 144 -10.69 -11.87 8.80
CA ILE A 144 -10.33 -11.34 10.13
C ILE A 144 -10.08 -12.44 11.19
N HIS A 145 -10.70 -13.62 11.03
CA HIS A 145 -10.53 -14.77 11.92
C HIS A 145 -9.12 -15.38 11.94
N SER A 146 -8.34 -15.22 10.86
CA SER A 146 -6.92 -15.64 10.88
C SER A 146 -6.07 -14.75 11.81
N CYS A 147 -6.43 -13.48 11.95
CA CYS A 147 -5.71 -12.48 12.75
C CYS A 147 -5.93 -12.66 14.26
N LEU A 148 -7.13 -13.13 14.65
CA LEU A 148 -7.52 -13.38 16.04
C LEU A 148 -6.67 -14.45 16.76
N LEU A 149 -6.01 -15.36 16.01
CA LEU A 149 -5.28 -16.50 16.58
C LEU A 149 -3.78 -16.22 16.86
N SER A 150 -3.26 -15.03 16.51
CA SER A 150 -1.83 -14.66 16.62
C SER A 150 -1.62 -13.35 17.38
N PHE A 151 -2.42 -13.18 18.44
CA PHE A 151 -2.68 -11.94 19.18
C PHE A 151 -1.45 -11.21 19.78
N SER A 152 -0.27 -11.84 19.87
CA SER A 152 0.89 -11.27 20.57
C SER A 152 2.01 -10.72 19.68
N ASP A 153 2.04 -11.03 18.38
CA ASP A 153 3.30 -10.94 17.60
C ASP A 153 3.17 -10.31 16.18
N CYS A 154 2.01 -9.79 15.79
CA CYS A 154 1.79 -9.22 14.44
C CYS A 154 2.19 -7.74 14.29
N LEU A 155 2.55 -7.08 15.40
CA LEU A 155 3.01 -5.70 15.42
C LEU A 155 4.46 -5.65 14.98
N ALA A 156 4.72 -5.08 13.80
CA ALA A 156 6.09 -4.74 13.45
C ALA A 156 6.59 -3.67 14.45
N PRO A 157 7.86 -3.70 14.89
CA PRO A 157 8.46 -2.63 15.71
C PRO A 157 8.77 -1.39 14.85
N VAL A 158 7.84 -1.06 13.94
CA VAL A 158 7.94 -0.01 12.94
C VAL A 158 6.60 0.72 12.92
N THR A 159 6.65 2.03 13.11
CA THR A 159 5.48 2.91 12.91
C THR A 159 5.54 3.56 11.53
N ALA A 160 4.36 3.85 10.99
CA ALA A 160 4.15 4.58 9.76
C ALA A 160 3.61 5.97 10.10
N ALA A 161 4.40 7.01 9.85
CA ALA A 161 3.97 8.40 9.99
C ALA A 161 3.34 8.85 8.67
N ASN A 162 2.03 9.13 8.68
CA ASN A 162 1.33 9.62 7.50
C ASN A 162 1.90 10.99 7.09
N MET A 163 2.42 11.13 5.88
CA MET A 163 3.10 12.36 5.46
C MET A 163 2.13 13.53 5.23
N LEU A 164 0.82 13.27 5.13
CA LEU A 164 -0.22 14.29 5.03
C LEU A 164 -0.69 14.77 6.41
N THR A 165 -1.09 13.85 7.29
CA THR A 165 -1.70 14.15 8.60
C THR A 165 -0.70 14.24 9.74
N GLN A 166 0.54 13.76 9.54
CA GLN A 166 1.60 13.62 10.54
C GLN A 166 1.24 12.69 11.71
N ARG A 167 0.12 11.95 11.63
CA ARG A 167 -0.24 10.93 12.63
C ARG A 167 0.56 9.66 12.41
N GLU A 168 1.05 9.09 13.50
CA GLU A 168 1.76 7.82 13.51
C GLU A 168 0.81 6.68 13.84
N VAL A 169 0.93 5.60 13.10
CA VAL A 169 0.14 4.39 13.31
C VAL A 169 1.04 3.16 13.16
N PRO A 170 0.72 2.05 13.85
CA PRO A 170 1.48 0.81 13.72
C PRO A 170 1.30 0.17 12.33
N ILE A 171 2.29 -0.62 11.94
CA ILE A 171 2.22 -1.46 10.74
C ILE A 171 1.93 -2.90 11.15
N ILE A 172 0.97 -3.50 10.46
CA ILE A 172 0.49 -4.86 10.71
C ILE A 172 0.69 -5.69 9.44
N ILE A 173 1.19 -6.92 9.58
CA ILE A 173 1.27 -7.86 8.48
C ILE A 173 0.02 -8.74 8.48
N LEU A 174 -0.84 -8.63 7.45
CA LEU A 174 -2.10 -9.39 7.36
C LEU A 174 -1.99 -10.53 6.35
N ALA A 175 -2.10 -11.77 6.83
CA ALA A 175 -1.88 -12.97 6.02
C ALA A 175 -2.90 -13.15 4.87
N ASN A 176 -4.19 -12.85 5.08
CA ASN A 176 -5.19 -13.09 4.02
C ASN A 176 -6.57 -12.41 4.20
N ALA A 177 -6.62 -11.15 4.64
CA ALA A 177 -7.89 -10.44 4.80
C ALA A 177 -7.75 -8.96 4.38
N GLY A 178 -8.43 -8.56 3.32
CA GLY A 178 -8.67 -7.14 3.01
C GLY A 178 -7.84 -6.53 1.88
N PHE A 179 -6.91 -7.25 1.25
CA PHE A 179 -6.29 -6.80 0.01
C PHE A 179 -7.20 -7.13 -1.19
N GLU A 180 -8.16 -6.27 -1.47
CA GLU A 180 -8.93 -6.39 -2.71
C GLU A 180 -8.05 -6.03 -3.92
N GLY A 181 -8.08 -6.89 -4.96
CA GLY A 181 -7.38 -6.64 -6.21
C GLY A 181 -5.87 -6.87 -6.14
N SER A 182 -5.07 -5.86 -6.49
CA SER A 182 -3.61 -5.95 -6.62
C SER A 182 -2.88 -5.08 -5.59
N LEU A 183 -3.55 -4.80 -4.47
CA LEU A 183 -3.00 -4.01 -3.36
C LEU A 183 -2.12 -4.90 -2.48
N ASP A 184 -1.00 -4.34 -2.02
CA ASP A 184 -0.10 -4.98 -1.06
C ASP A 184 0.07 -4.14 0.23
N ALA A 185 -0.53 -2.94 0.28
CA ALA A 185 -0.63 -2.08 1.46
C ALA A 185 -1.98 -1.32 1.52
N LYS A 186 -2.65 -1.33 2.69
CA LYS A 186 -3.96 -0.71 2.96
C LYS A 186 -3.90 0.14 4.24
N ILE A 187 -4.56 1.29 4.24
CA ILE A 187 -4.79 2.11 5.42
C ILE A 187 -6.07 1.62 6.11
N GLY A 188 -5.97 1.25 7.38
CA GLY A 188 -7.11 0.80 8.18
C GLY A 188 -7.82 1.98 8.85
N ILE A 189 -9.10 2.19 8.54
CA ILE A 189 -9.91 3.31 9.05
C ILE A 189 -11.22 2.74 9.65
N PRO A 190 -11.23 2.44 10.96
CA PRO A 190 -12.36 1.84 11.66
C PRO A 190 -13.71 2.54 11.41
N SER A 191 -13.74 3.87 11.43
CA SER A 191 -14.98 4.65 11.22
C SER A 191 -15.64 4.46 9.85
N THR A 192 -14.94 3.83 8.89
CA THR A 192 -15.46 3.55 7.54
C THR A 192 -15.47 2.06 7.18
N SER A 193 -14.95 1.19 8.06
CA SER A 193 -14.82 -0.24 7.79
C SER A 193 -15.03 -1.05 9.06
N SER A 194 -16.03 -1.93 9.01
CA SER A 194 -16.32 -2.88 10.10
C SER A 194 -15.16 -3.87 10.32
N GLU A 195 -14.47 -4.28 9.27
CA GLU A 195 -13.29 -5.14 9.35
C GLU A 195 -12.14 -4.45 10.09
N ASP A 196 -11.86 -3.18 9.73
CA ASP A 196 -10.83 -2.40 10.39
C ASP A 196 -11.22 -2.08 11.85
N THR A 197 -12.52 -1.93 12.13
CA THR A 197 -13.06 -1.77 13.49
C THR A 197 -12.80 -3.02 14.34
N ILE A 198 -13.16 -4.20 13.83
CA ILE A 198 -12.94 -5.46 14.53
C ILE A 198 -11.45 -5.65 14.79
N LEU A 199 -10.60 -5.37 13.79
CA LEU A 199 -9.15 -5.51 13.93
C LEU A 199 -8.57 -4.52 14.96
N ALA A 200 -8.96 -3.25 14.92
CA ALA A 200 -8.50 -2.24 15.86
C ALA A 200 -8.92 -2.57 17.30
N GLN A 201 -10.18 -2.97 17.52
CA GLN A 201 -10.68 -3.37 18.84
C GLN A 201 -9.98 -4.63 19.36
N THR A 202 -9.78 -5.61 18.47
CA THR A 202 -9.07 -6.86 18.79
C THR A 202 -7.65 -6.55 19.25
N LEU A 203 -6.93 -5.69 18.56
CA LEU A 203 -5.54 -5.37 18.86
C LEU A 203 -5.38 -4.21 19.87
N GLY A 204 -6.47 -3.68 20.42
CA GLY A 204 -6.45 -2.54 21.35
C GLY A 204 -5.85 -1.27 20.73
N LEU A 205 -5.96 -1.08 19.41
CA LEU A 205 -5.39 0.05 18.71
C LEU A 205 -6.26 1.28 18.85
N PRO A 206 -5.68 2.44 19.23
CA PRO A 206 -6.42 3.68 19.34
C PRO A 206 -6.83 4.19 17.96
N TYR A 207 -8.04 4.73 17.86
CA TYR A 207 -8.52 5.43 16.68
C TYR A 207 -9.52 6.52 17.05
N SER A 208 -9.72 7.47 16.15
CA SER A 208 -10.72 8.53 16.31
C SER A 208 -11.90 8.28 15.39
N GLU A 209 -13.11 8.47 15.91
CA GLU A 209 -14.29 8.63 15.06
C GLU A 209 -14.18 9.97 14.32
N VAL A 210 -14.25 9.92 12.99
CA VAL A 210 -14.07 11.10 12.12
C VAL A 210 -15.25 11.36 11.19
N ILE A 211 -16.31 10.55 11.31
CA ILE A 211 -17.56 10.74 10.59
C ILE A 211 -18.67 10.98 11.60
N GLU A 212 -19.40 12.07 11.40
CA GLU A 212 -20.59 12.42 12.17
C GLU A 212 -21.81 12.31 11.25
N THR A 213 -22.77 11.45 11.62
CA THR A 213 -24.07 11.36 10.95
C THR A 213 -25.06 12.32 11.61
N LEU A 214 -25.65 13.21 10.81
CA LEU A 214 -26.61 14.21 11.26
C LEU A 214 -28.04 13.65 11.34
N PRO A 215 -28.97 14.35 12.04
CA PRO A 215 -30.36 13.91 12.16
C PRO A 215 -31.10 13.76 10.82
N ASP A 216 -30.64 14.43 9.77
CA ASP A 216 -31.18 14.34 8.40
C ASP A 216 -30.58 13.18 7.58
N GLY A 217 -29.67 12.39 8.19
CA GLY A 217 -28.99 11.26 7.55
C GLY A 217 -27.77 11.66 6.73
N THR A 218 -27.42 12.94 6.64
CA THR A 218 -26.19 13.37 5.95
C THR A 218 -24.97 13.14 6.83
N GLU A 219 -23.81 12.94 6.20
CA GLU A 219 -22.53 12.71 6.88
C GLU A 219 -21.58 13.89 6.66
N ARG A 220 -20.90 14.29 7.75
CA ARG A 220 -19.81 15.27 7.70
C ARG A 220 -18.57 14.77 8.43
N LEU A 221 -17.43 15.40 8.15
CA LEU A 221 -16.18 15.09 8.83
C LEU A 221 -16.14 15.74 10.21
N SER A 222 -15.67 14.99 11.19
CA SER A 222 -15.39 15.44 12.56
C SER A 222 -13.93 15.14 12.91
N GLY A 223 -13.32 15.92 13.82
CA GLY A 223 -11.95 15.65 14.31
C GLY A 223 -10.85 15.57 13.24
N SER A 224 -11.06 16.15 12.06
CA SER A 224 -10.27 15.95 10.83
C SER A 224 -9.50 17.20 10.41
N ALA A 225 -8.91 17.90 11.39
CA ALA A 225 -8.19 19.17 11.19
C ALA A 225 -9.01 20.17 10.35
N GLU A 226 -8.43 20.76 9.31
CA GLU A 226 -9.10 21.75 8.45
C GLU A 226 -10.28 21.20 7.62
N PHE A 227 -10.49 19.88 7.57
CA PHE A 227 -11.62 19.27 6.86
C PHE A 227 -12.85 19.08 7.76
N THR A 228 -12.73 19.39 9.06
CA THR A 228 -13.84 19.28 10.01
C THR A 228 -15.01 20.16 9.57
N GLY A 229 -16.22 19.59 9.57
CA GLY A 229 -17.45 20.25 9.15
C GLY A 229 -17.78 20.13 7.66
N MET A 230 -16.84 19.70 6.82
CA MET A 230 -17.09 19.48 5.39
C MET A 230 -17.96 18.23 5.16
N SER A 231 -18.71 18.22 4.06
CA SER A 231 -19.32 16.99 3.55
C SER A 231 -18.25 15.98 3.15
N ARG A 232 -18.58 14.69 3.10
CA ARG A 232 -17.61 13.66 2.67
C ARG A 232 -17.04 13.92 1.28
N GLN A 233 -17.87 14.37 0.35
CA GLN A 233 -17.45 14.66 -1.02
C GLN A 233 -16.50 15.86 -1.08
N ASP A 234 -16.82 16.96 -0.38
CA ASP A 234 -15.97 18.15 -0.37
C ASP A 234 -14.62 17.86 0.31
N ALA A 235 -14.65 17.10 1.41
CA ALA A 235 -13.45 16.67 2.11
C ALA A 235 -12.58 15.75 1.23
N PHE A 236 -13.18 14.82 0.48
CA PHE A 236 -12.47 13.97 -0.46
C PHE A 236 -11.70 14.79 -1.51
N LEU A 237 -12.37 15.76 -2.13
CA LEU A 237 -11.76 16.63 -3.15
C LEU A 237 -10.64 17.48 -2.54
N ALA A 238 -10.90 18.15 -1.42
CA ALA A 238 -9.93 19.03 -0.76
C ALA A 238 -8.71 18.25 -0.24
N LEU A 239 -8.91 17.05 0.31
CA LEU A 239 -7.86 16.23 0.89
C LEU A 239 -6.94 15.64 -0.18
N THR A 240 -7.52 15.06 -1.24
CA THR A 240 -6.75 14.50 -2.35
C THR A 240 -5.97 15.60 -3.08
N GLU A 241 -6.54 16.79 -3.26
CA GLU A 241 -5.83 17.94 -3.80
C GLU A 241 -4.67 18.38 -2.90
N LYS A 242 -4.90 18.48 -1.58
CA LYS A 242 -3.84 18.82 -0.62
C LYS A 242 -2.69 17.81 -0.66
N ALA A 243 -2.99 16.52 -0.74
CA ALA A 243 -2.00 15.45 -0.85
C ALA A 243 -1.17 15.57 -2.14
N ARG A 244 -1.81 15.83 -3.29
CA ARG A 244 -1.11 16.04 -4.58
C ARG A 244 -0.20 17.26 -4.53
N ARG A 245 -0.69 18.40 -4.00
CA ARG A 245 0.11 19.63 -3.86
C ARG A 245 1.35 19.41 -2.97
N LYS A 246 1.23 18.58 -1.93
CA LYS A 246 2.34 18.19 -1.06
C LYS A 246 3.23 17.08 -1.62
N ARG A 247 2.85 16.44 -2.74
CA ARG A 247 3.54 15.30 -3.34
C ARG A 247 3.70 14.12 -2.37
N VAL A 248 2.62 13.78 -1.68
CA VAL A 248 2.56 12.68 -0.69
C VAL A 248 1.44 11.67 -1.05
N GLY A 249 1.19 11.50 -2.34
CA GLY A 249 0.07 10.75 -2.89
C GLY A 249 -1.13 11.63 -3.24
N GLY A 250 -2.34 11.10 -3.12
CA GLY A 250 -3.59 11.79 -3.45
C GLY A 250 -4.04 11.67 -4.90
N ASP A 251 -3.36 10.88 -5.73
CA ASP A 251 -3.83 10.54 -7.07
C ASP A 251 -5.01 9.58 -6.94
N VAL A 252 -6.16 10.02 -7.47
CA VAL A 252 -7.41 9.28 -7.36
C VAL A 252 -7.29 7.97 -8.13
N THR A 253 -7.72 6.91 -7.48
CA THR A 253 -7.72 5.56 -8.05
C THR A 253 -9.11 5.18 -8.52
N SER A 254 -9.19 4.11 -9.30
CA SER A 254 -10.46 3.53 -9.72
C SER A 254 -10.63 2.14 -9.12
N ASN A 255 -11.88 1.77 -8.84
CA ASN A 255 -12.26 0.41 -8.44
C ASN A 255 -12.20 -0.63 -9.58
N LYS A 256 -12.24 -0.21 -10.85
CA LYS A 256 -12.27 -1.10 -12.03
C LYS A 256 -11.03 -0.98 -12.90
N LEU A 257 -10.58 0.25 -13.18
CA LEU A 257 -9.47 0.49 -14.09
C LEU A 257 -8.14 0.12 -13.44
N LYS A 258 -7.38 -0.71 -14.15
CA LYS A 258 -6.02 -1.12 -13.76
C LYS A 258 -5.01 -0.46 -14.70
N ASP A 259 -3.76 -0.38 -14.24
CA ASP A 259 -2.67 0.07 -15.11
C ASP A 259 -2.56 -0.81 -16.36
N TRP A 260 -2.17 -0.19 -17.46
CA TRP A 260 -2.16 -0.88 -18.73
C TRP A 260 -0.89 -1.70 -18.86
N LEU A 261 -1.03 -3.03 -18.80
CA LEU A 261 0.05 -3.94 -19.13
C LEU A 261 0.40 -3.77 -20.61
N VAL A 262 1.58 -3.22 -20.89
CA VAL A 262 2.09 -3.03 -22.25
C VAL A 262 3.03 -4.16 -22.67
N SER A 263 3.69 -4.83 -21.72
CA SER A 263 4.54 -5.99 -22.01
C SER A 263 3.78 -7.12 -22.70
N ARG A 264 4.35 -7.64 -23.79
CA ARG A 264 3.83 -8.82 -24.50
C ARG A 264 4.98 -9.79 -24.77
N GLN A 265 4.77 -11.08 -24.50
CA GLN A 265 5.71 -12.13 -24.86
C GLN A 265 5.44 -12.56 -26.31
N ARG A 266 5.67 -11.64 -27.24
CA ARG A 266 5.45 -11.80 -28.69
C ARG A 266 6.66 -11.22 -29.42
N TYR A 267 6.98 -11.81 -30.57
CA TYR A 267 8.01 -11.28 -31.46
C TYR A 267 7.51 -10.04 -32.21
N TRP A 268 6.34 -10.13 -32.84
CA TRP A 268 5.84 -9.08 -33.72
C TRP A 268 5.24 -7.92 -32.93
N GLY A 269 6.07 -6.93 -32.62
CA GLY A 269 5.70 -5.71 -31.93
C GLY A 269 6.90 -4.78 -31.75
N THR A 270 6.66 -3.56 -31.27
CA THR A 270 7.71 -2.59 -30.99
C THR A 270 8.57 -3.08 -29.80
N PRO A 271 9.89 -3.21 -29.96
CA PRO A 271 10.77 -3.48 -28.83
C PRO A 271 10.65 -2.43 -27.73
N ILE A 272 10.63 -2.88 -26.47
CA ILE A 272 10.61 -1.97 -25.32
C ILE A 272 12.03 -1.39 -25.17
N PRO A 273 12.23 -0.05 -25.25
CA PRO A 273 13.54 0.58 -25.29
C PRO A 273 14.17 0.69 -23.89
N MET A 274 14.40 -0.47 -23.27
CA MET A 274 14.97 -0.60 -21.93
C MET A 274 16.08 -1.65 -21.93
N VAL A 275 17.23 -1.28 -21.38
CA VAL A 275 18.39 -2.15 -21.14
C VAL A 275 18.39 -2.57 -19.66
N HIS A 276 18.60 -3.86 -19.39
CA HIS A 276 18.72 -4.38 -18.03
C HIS A 276 20.19 -4.59 -17.66
N CYS A 277 20.75 -3.63 -16.93
CA CYS A 277 22.12 -3.71 -16.42
C CYS A 277 22.14 -4.37 -15.03
N PRO A 278 23.01 -5.36 -14.75
CA PRO A 278 23.13 -5.95 -13.42
C PRO A 278 23.56 -4.96 -12.32
N ALA A 279 24.30 -3.90 -12.68
CA ALA A 279 24.76 -2.87 -11.74
C ALA A 279 23.79 -1.69 -11.64
N CYS A 280 23.25 -1.21 -12.77
CA CYS A 280 22.41 -0.02 -12.80
C CYS A 280 20.90 -0.31 -12.71
N GLY A 281 20.48 -1.57 -12.89
CA GLY A 281 19.08 -1.95 -13.02
C GLY A 281 18.51 -1.65 -14.43
N PRO A 282 17.18 -1.42 -14.55
CA PRO A 282 16.56 -1.01 -15.81
C PRO A 282 16.97 0.42 -16.19
N VAL A 283 17.51 0.59 -17.40
CA VAL A 283 17.98 1.87 -17.94
C VAL A 283 17.31 2.12 -19.30
N PRO A 284 16.71 3.30 -19.55
CA PRO A 284 16.15 3.61 -20.86
C PRO A 284 17.25 3.73 -21.92
N VAL A 285 16.94 3.30 -23.14
CA VAL A 285 17.80 3.55 -24.31
C VAL A 285 17.83 5.06 -24.58
N PRO A 286 19.00 5.67 -24.86
CA PRO A 286 19.10 7.09 -25.22
C PRO A 286 18.25 7.45 -26.44
N LEU A 287 17.79 8.70 -26.52
CA LEU A 287 16.89 9.15 -27.60
C LEU A 287 17.56 9.04 -28.97
N GLU A 288 18.86 9.33 -29.02
CA GLU A 288 19.72 9.24 -30.21
C GLU A 288 19.90 7.80 -30.73
N ASP A 289 19.75 6.80 -29.87
CA ASP A 289 19.88 5.38 -30.21
C ASP A 289 18.54 4.75 -30.60
N LEU A 290 17.46 5.53 -30.64
CA LEU A 290 16.16 5.08 -31.12
C LEU A 290 16.07 5.19 -32.66
N PRO A 291 15.34 4.26 -33.33
CA PRO A 291 14.56 3.18 -32.76
C PRO A 291 15.37 1.92 -32.45
N VAL A 292 15.00 1.19 -31.39
CA VAL A 292 15.44 -0.19 -31.19
C VAL A 292 14.73 -1.07 -32.23
N THR A 293 15.47 -1.50 -33.25
CA THR A 293 14.91 -2.27 -34.37
C THR A 293 14.69 -3.72 -34.01
N LEU A 294 13.59 -4.32 -34.47
CA LEU A 294 13.30 -5.75 -34.28
C LEU A 294 14.31 -6.61 -35.07
N PRO A 295 14.93 -7.64 -34.47
CA PRO A 295 15.91 -8.48 -35.16
C PRO A 295 15.20 -9.45 -36.10
N SER A 296 15.82 -9.79 -37.22
CA SER A 296 15.32 -10.87 -38.08
C SER A 296 15.58 -12.23 -37.42
N ILE A 297 14.53 -13.02 -37.19
CA ILE A 297 14.65 -14.39 -36.66
C ILE A 297 14.10 -15.41 -37.65
N ALA A 298 14.80 -16.54 -37.79
CA ALA A 298 14.52 -17.55 -38.82
C ALA A 298 13.44 -18.57 -38.42
N SER A 299 13.18 -18.76 -37.13
CA SER A 299 12.28 -19.84 -36.66
C SER A 299 11.37 -19.39 -35.52
N PHE A 300 10.06 -19.60 -35.71
CA PHE A 300 9.04 -19.39 -34.69
C PHE A 300 8.56 -20.76 -34.18
N THR A 301 8.88 -21.09 -32.94
CA THR A 301 8.49 -22.39 -32.35
C THR A 301 7.01 -22.44 -31.96
N GLY A 302 6.35 -21.27 -31.81
CA GLY A 302 4.94 -21.16 -31.39
C GLY A 302 4.66 -21.61 -29.95
N LYS A 303 5.67 -22.12 -29.23
CA LYS A 303 5.60 -22.65 -27.87
C LYS A 303 6.77 -22.09 -27.05
N GLY A 304 6.50 -21.56 -25.86
CA GLY A 304 7.51 -21.01 -24.95
C GLY A 304 7.47 -19.48 -24.80
N GLY A 305 8.54 -18.89 -24.26
CA GLY A 305 8.71 -17.44 -24.04
C GLY A 305 8.86 -16.63 -25.33
N SER A 306 9.23 -15.35 -25.21
CA SER A 306 9.40 -14.48 -26.39
C SER A 306 10.49 -15.04 -27.33
N PRO A 307 10.23 -15.18 -28.64
CA PRO A 307 11.24 -15.61 -29.62
C PRO A 307 12.46 -14.69 -29.68
N LEU A 308 12.34 -13.44 -29.20
CA LEU A 308 13.46 -12.51 -29.09
C LEU A 308 14.53 -12.98 -28.11
N ALA A 309 14.18 -13.81 -27.11
CA ALA A 309 15.13 -14.32 -26.14
C ALA A 309 16.22 -15.22 -26.76
N THR A 310 16.00 -15.75 -27.97
CA THR A 310 16.98 -16.58 -28.67
C THR A 310 17.89 -15.77 -29.61
N ALA A 311 17.60 -14.49 -29.84
CA ALA A 311 18.43 -13.60 -30.66
C ALA A 311 19.57 -13.00 -29.81
N SER A 312 20.60 -13.80 -29.51
CA SER A 312 21.71 -13.44 -28.61
C SER A 312 22.40 -12.13 -29.01
N GLU A 313 22.62 -11.89 -30.30
CA GLU A 313 23.26 -10.67 -30.79
C GLU A 313 22.40 -9.41 -30.58
N TRP A 314 21.09 -9.57 -30.43
CA TRP A 314 20.16 -8.47 -30.24
C TRP A 314 19.87 -8.18 -28.76
N VAL A 315 19.77 -9.22 -27.92
CA VAL A 315 19.49 -9.04 -26.48
C VAL A 315 20.71 -8.57 -25.68
N ASN A 316 21.93 -8.83 -26.17
CA ASN A 316 23.16 -8.44 -25.50
C ASN A 316 23.64 -7.09 -26.03
N CYS A 317 23.75 -6.11 -25.15
CA CYS A 317 24.24 -4.77 -25.46
C CYS A 317 25.02 -4.19 -24.28
N SER A 318 25.74 -3.09 -24.54
CA SER A 318 26.42 -2.33 -23.48
C SER A 318 25.43 -1.49 -22.69
N CYS A 319 25.73 -1.27 -21.40
CA CYS A 319 24.96 -0.34 -20.59
C CYS A 319 25.14 1.10 -21.12
N PRO A 320 24.06 1.87 -21.37
CA PRO A 320 24.18 3.25 -21.84
C PRO A 320 24.56 4.25 -20.71
N ARG A 321 24.73 3.76 -19.47
CA ARG A 321 25.25 4.51 -18.32
C ARG A 321 26.65 4.06 -17.97
#